data_AF-A0AAV4HTI2-F1
#
_entry.id   AF-A0AAV4HTI2-F1
#
_cell.length_a   1.000
_cell.length_b   1.000
_cell.length_c   1.000
_cell.angle_alpha   90.00
_cell.angle_beta   90.00
_cell.angle_gamma   90.00
#
_symmetry.space_group_name_H-M   'P 1'
#
loop_
_entity.id
_entity.type
_entity.pdbx_description
1 polymer ?
#
loop_
_entity_poly.entity_id
_entity_poly.type
_entity_poly.pdbx_seq_one_letter_code
_entity_poly.pdbx_strand_id
1 'polypeptide(L)'
;MLTVDLNMKPSLTYTPPRWNYKKANWSKFASRSDILTTRININTRQIDKANKALTKAILSAAHECIPRGSRRNCIPYWSEELQALHEEVTEARDNVEKEPSVDNNIRLRAKTARFRRESNTAVRNSWHKKTAQLNLEKDGQKLWRLVRSLNGESNRLSPIALEEENRVLTKRQAANHLVKQFSQVSDITVCNQRRQEVHQEIREKKKGHTATYR
;
A
#
# COMPACT_ATOMS: atom_id res chain seq x y z
N MET A 1 -34.61 -2.17 7.33
CA MET A 1 -34.39 -0.91 6.61
C MET A 1 -32.88 -0.76 6.46
N LEU A 2 -32.35 -0.57 5.24
CA LEU A 2 -30.91 -0.42 5.05
C LEU A 2 -30.44 0.96 5.51
N THR A 3 -29.44 1.00 6.37
CA THR A 3 -28.71 2.21 6.74
C THR A 3 -27.31 2.15 6.13
N VAL A 4 -26.94 3.21 5.41
CA VAL A 4 -25.60 3.38 4.85
C VAL A 4 -24.83 4.30 5.78
N ASP A 5 -23.82 3.78 6.48
CA ASP A 5 -22.94 4.62 7.28
C ASP A 5 -21.69 4.99 6.46
N LEU A 6 -21.62 6.26 6.05
CA LEU A 6 -20.48 6.81 5.32
C LEU A 6 -19.33 7.25 6.25
N ASN A 7 -19.58 7.31 7.56
CA ASN A 7 -18.61 7.76 8.57
C ASN A 7 -17.91 6.59 9.27
N MET A 8 -18.29 5.34 8.97
CA MET A 8 -17.70 4.14 9.56
C MET A 8 -16.22 4.00 9.20
N LYS A 9 -15.33 4.08 10.20
CA LYS A 9 -13.89 3.81 10.04
C LYS A 9 -13.64 2.32 10.25
N PRO A 10 -13.30 1.53 9.21
CA PRO A 10 -13.03 0.11 9.37
C PRO A 10 -11.82 -0.08 10.28
N SER A 11 -11.86 -1.14 11.09
CA SER A 11 -10.69 -1.59 11.85
C SER A 11 -9.51 -1.83 10.89
N LEU A 12 -8.29 -1.60 11.40
CA LEU A 12 -7.03 -1.64 10.65
C LEU A 12 -6.96 -2.87 9.74
N THR A 13 -7.23 -2.68 8.45
CA THR A 13 -7.14 -3.75 7.47
C THR A 13 -5.71 -4.26 7.42
N TYR A 14 -5.51 -5.56 7.61
CA TYR A 14 -4.24 -6.23 7.35
C TYR A 14 -3.80 -5.93 5.92
N THR A 15 -2.86 -5.01 5.75
CA THR A 15 -2.21 -4.77 4.46
C THR A 15 -1.09 -5.80 4.32
N PRO A 16 -1.10 -6.62 3.26
CA PRO A 16 -0.02 -7.58 3.06
C PRO A 16 1.32 -6.84 2.98
N PRO A 17 2.40 -7.44 3.50
CA PRO A 17 3.70 -6.80 3.54
C PRO A 17 4.19 -6.51 2.12
N ARG A 18 4.61 -5.26 1.89
CA ARG A 18 5.14 -4.80 0.60
C ARG A 18 6.62 -5.14 0.47
N TRP A 19 7.09 -5.29 -0.76
CA TRP A 19 8.51 -5.45 -1.07
C TRP A 19 9.27 -4.15 -0.81
N ASN A 20 10.38 -4.22 -0.07
CA ASN A 20 11.26 -3.08 0.14
C ASN A 20 12.45 -3.11 -0.84
N TYR A 21 12.24 -2.59 -2.04
CA TYR A 21 13.26 -2.56 -3.10
C TYR A 21 14.50 -1.73 -2.75
N LYS A 22 14.38 -0.77 -1.82
CA LYS A 22 15.54 0.04 -1.37
C LYS A 22 16.52 -0.77 -0.51
N LYS A 23 16.03 -1.79 0.20
CA LYS A 23 16.86 -2.69 1.03
C LYS A 23 17.12 -4.04 0.35
N ALA A 24 16.83 -4.15 -0.95
CA ALA A 24 17.05 -5.37 -1.69
C ALA A 24 18.54 -5.62 -1.91
N ASN A 25 18.98 -6.85 -1.70
CA ASN A 25 20.30 -7.28 -2.14
C ASN A 25 20.21 -7.77 -3.60
N TRP A 26 20.41 -6.84 -4.53
CA TRP A 26 20.28 -7.11 -5.96
C TRP A 26 21.34 -8.07 -6.51
N SER A 27 22.55 -8.03 -5.96
CA SER A 27 23.63 -8.98 -6.34
C SER A 27 23.24 -10.41 -5.97
N LYS A 28 22.79 -10.63 -4.74
CA LYS A 28 22.28 -11.94 -4.29
C LYS A 28 21.05 -12.37 -5.08
N PHE A 29 20.16 -11.44 -5.40
CA PHE A 29 18.97 -11.73 -6.21
C PHE A 29 19.36 -12.24 -7.60
N ALA A 30 20.29 -11.57 -8.29
CA ALA A 30 20.76 -11.98 -9.61
C ALA A 30 21.35 -13.39 -9.58
N SER A 31 22.29 -13.67 -8.66
CA SER A 31 22.87 -15.01 -8.54
C SER A 31 21.82 -16.08 -8.22
N ARG A 32 20.85 -15.77 -7.35
CA ARG A 32 19.77 -16.71 -7.00
C ARG A 32 18.80 -16.93 -8.15
N SER A 33 18.41 -15.88 -8.87
CA SER A 33 17.52 -16.02 -10.02
C SER A 33 18.16 -16.90 -11.09
N ASP A 34 19.43 -16.68 -11.40
CA ASP A 34 20.15 -17.45 -12.41
C ASP A 34 20.16 -18.95 -12.05
N ILE A 35 20.57 -19.29 -10.82
CA ILE A 35 20.60 -20.66 -10.32
C ILE A 35 19.21 -21.33 -10.40
N LEU A 36 18.15 -20.62 -10.01
CA LEU A 36 16.79 -21.17 -10.02
C LEU A 36 16.23 -21.31 -11.43
N THR A 37 16.61 -20.43 -12.36
CA THR A 37 16.18 -20.49 -13.76
C THR A 37 16.87 -21.57 -14.57
N THR A 38 18.13 -21.91 -14.26
CA THR A 38 18.86 -23.01 -14.94
C THR A 38 18.16 -24.36 -14.84
N ARG A 39 17.32 -24.55 -13.81
CA ARG A 39 16.57 -25.80 -13.56
C ARG A 39 15.25 -25.90 -14.32
N ILE A 40 14.88 -24.87 -15.09
CA ILE A 40 13.59 -24.81 -15.79
C ILE A 40 13.73 -25.42 -17.17
N ASN A 41 13.00 -26.51 -17.42
CA ASN A 41 12.97 -27.15 -18.72
C ASN A 41 11.92 -26.48 -19.65
N ILE A 42 12.41 -25.70 -20.62
CA ILE A 42 11.60 -24.95 -21.59
C ILE A 42 11.15 -25.85 -22.76
N ASN A 43 11.80 -27.01 -22.97
CA ASN A 43 11.53 -27.91 -24.10
C ASN A 43 10.27 -28.79 -23.91
N THR A 44 9.47 -28.52 -22.87
CA THR A 44 8.21 -29.22 -22.65
C THR A 44 7.09 -28.55 -23.46
N ARG A 45 6.23 -29.32 -24.14
CA ARG A 45 5.02 -28.82 -24.85
C ARG A 45 3.98 -28.13 -23.93
N GLN A 46 4.33 -27.84 -22.67
CA GLN A 46 3.48 -27.29 -21.63
C GLN A 46 4.01 -25.91 -21.19
N ILE A 47 3.79 -24.90 -22.03
CA ILE A 47 4.23 -23.52 -21.81
C ILE A 47 3.75 -22.97 -20.46
N ASP A 48 2.51 -23.27 -20.07
CA ASP A 48 1.96 -22.83 -18.78
C ASP A 48 2.73 -23.37 -17.58
N LYS A 49 3.27 -24.59 -17.69
CA LYS A 49 4.06 -25.22 -16.63
C LYS A 49 5.43 -24.56 -16.52
N ALA A 50 6.06 -24.25 -17.65
CA ALA A 50 7.30 -23.48 -17.70
C ALA A 50 7.12 -22.06 -17.13
N ASN A 51 6.04 -21.36 -17.49
CA ASN A 51 5.71 -20.03 -16.95
C ASN A 51 5.48 -20.05 -15.44
N LYS A 52 4.76 -21.05 -14.92
CA LYS A 52 4.58 -21.23 -13.47
C LYS A 52 5.91 -21.50 -12.76
N ALA A 53 6.78 -22.32 -13.35
CA ALA A 53 8.11 -22.60 -12.80
C ALA A 53 8.98 -21.34 -12.75
N LEU A 54 8.99 -20.55 -13.83
CA LEU A 54 9.71 -19.28 -13.90
C LEU A 54 9.21 -18.27 -12.87
N THR A 55 7.90 -18.09 -12.78
CA THR A 55 7.28 -17.19 -11.80
C THR A 55 7.65 -17.61 -10.37
N LYS A 56 7.61 -18.92 -10.08
CA LYS A 56 7.99 -19.46 -8.77
C LYS A 56 9.48 -19.24 -8.48
N ALA A 57 10.36 -19.43 -9.45
CA ALA A 57 11.79 -19.18 -9.32
C ALA A 57 12.08 -17.71 -8.97
N ILE A 58 11.49 -16.77 -9.73
CA ILE A 58 11.64 -15.33 -9.49
C ILE A 58 11.12 -14.94 -8.11
N LEU A 59 9.93 -15.42 -7.72
CA LEU A 59 9.36 -15.12 -6.40
C LEU A 59 10.20 -15.71 -5.25
N SER A 60 10.74 -16.92 -5.43
CA SER A 60 11.62 -17.54 -4.43
C SER A 60 12.90 -16.74 -4.23
N ALA A 61 13.58 -16.36 -5.32
CA ALA A 61 14.75 -15.48 -5.26
C ALA A 61 14.41 -14.14 -4.59
N ALA A 62 13.25 -13.55 -4.93
CA ALA A 62 12.79 -12.32 -4.33
C ALA A 62 12.57 -12.46 -2.82
N HIS A 63 11.95 -13.55 -2.36
CA HIS A 63 11.73 -13.80 -0.93
C HIS A 63 13.01 -13.90 -0.11
N GLU A 64 14.09 -14.45 -0.68
CA GLU A 64 15.39 -14.58 -0.01
C GLU A 64 16.24 -13.29 0.00
N CYS A 65 15.95 -12.36 -0.92
CA CYS A 65 16.84 -11.24 -1.22
C CYS A 65 16.20 -9.86 -1.02
N ILE A 66 14.87 -9.79 -1.01
CA ILE A 66 14.10 -8.55 -0.87
C ILE A 66 13.30 -8.62 0.43
N PRO A 67 13.70 -7.84 1.45
CA PRO A 67 12.95 -7.75 2.69
C PRO A 67 11.49 -7.35 2.43
N ARG A 68 10.56 -8.03 3.11
CA ARG A 68 9.13 -7.70 3.09
C ARG A 68 8.74 -6.99 4.37
N GLY A 69 7.95 -5.94 4.24
CA GLY A 69 7.42 -5.22 5.39
C GLY A 69 7.00 -3.80 5.06
N SER A 70 6.12 -3.28 5.90
CA SER A 70 5.75 -1.87 5.90
C SER A 70 5.65 -1.44 7.36
N ARG A 71 6.51 -0.52 7.81
CA ARG A 71 6.32 0.10 9.12
C ARG A 71 5.05 0.94 9.03
N ARG A 72 4.01 0.58 9.81
CA ARG A 72 2.72 1.29 9.80
C ARG A 72 2.90 2.79 10.09
N ASN A 73 3.86 3.11 10.97
CA ASN A 73 4.21 4.47 11.38
C ASN A 73 5.62 4.82 10.90
N CYS A 74 5.93 4.60 9.63
CA CYS A 74 7.20 5.03 9.07
C CYS A 74 7.26 6.55 9.05
N ILE A 75 8.17 7.12 9.82
CA ILE A 75 8.49 8.56 9.77
C ILE A 75 9.43 8.76 8.58
N PRO A 76 9.04 9.50 7.52
CA PRO A 76 9.79 9.54 6.26
C PRO A 76 11.21 10.13 6.36
N TYR A 77 11.45 10.96 7.38
CA TYR A 77 12.73 11.63 7.62
C TYR A 77 13.61 10.91 8.65
N TRP A 78 13.14 9.81 9.25
CA TRP A 78 13.87 9.10 10.31
C TRP A 78 14.92 8.17 9.73
N SER A 79 16.20 8.54 9.89
CA SER A 79 17.37 7.77 9.47
C SER A 79 17.98 6.96 10.60
N GLU A 80 18.90 6.04 10.28
CA GLU A 80 19.69 5.31 11.27
C GLU A 80 20.60 6.27 12.08
N GLU A 81 21.10 7.34 11.47
CA GLU A 81 21.83 8.40 12.17
C GLU A 81 20.96 9.13 13.20
N LEU A 82 19.71 9.48 12.85
CA LEU A 82 18.77 10.08 13.79
C LEU A 82 18.37 9.12 14.91
N GLN A 83 18.29 7.83 14.61
CA GLN A 83 18.05 6.79 15.60
C GLN A 83 19.21 6.73 16.61
N ALA A 84 20.46 6.73 16.15
CA ALA A 84 21.63 6.76 17.02
C ALA A 84 21.67 8.01 17.92
N LEU A 85 21.37 9.20 17.35
CA LEU A 85 21.27 10.44 18.14
C LEU A 85 20.13 10.39 19.18
N HIS A 86 19.02 9.73 18.86
CA HIS A 86 17.92 9.55 19.79
C HIS A 86 18.31 8.62 20.96
N GLU A 87 19.05 7.56 20.67
CA GLU A 87 19.62 6.65 21.66
C GLU A 87 20.62 7.39 22.56
N GLU A 88 21.52 8.21 22.00
CA GLU A 88 22.44 9.03 22.80
C GLU A 88 21.73 9.95 23.81
N VAL A 89 20.60 10.55 23.42
CA VAL A 89 19.77 11.40 24.28
C VAL A 89 19.08 10.58 25.37
N THR A 90 18.61 9.38 25.01
CA THR A 90 17.95 8.46 25.94
C THR A 90 18.94 8.00 27.02
N GLU A 91 20.12 7.56 26.63
CA GLU A 91 21.20 7.20 27.56
C GLU A 91 21.59 8.37 28.47
N ALA A 92 21.66 9.59 27.93
CA ALA A 92 21.96 10.78 28.73
C ALA A 92 20.85 11.11 29.73
N ARG A 93 19.59 10.84 29.39
CA ARG A 93 18.46 10.98 30.31
C ARG A 93 18.55 9.94 31.43
N ASP A 94 18.80 8.68 31.07
CA ASP A 94 18.94 7.59 32.06
C ASP A 94 20.07 7.88 33.04
N ASN A 95 21.17 8.47 32.57
CA ASN A 95 22.29 8.87 33.44
C ASN A 95 21.92 10.04 34.37
N VAL A 96 21.12 11.01 33.92
CA VAL A 96 20.62 12.10 34.79
C VAL A 96 19.66 11.55 35.85
N GLU A 97 18.84 10.56 35.52
CA GLU A 97 17.92 9.92 36.47
C GLU A 97 18.66 9.09 37.53
N LYS A 98 19.74 8.40 37.14
CA LYS A 98 20.59 7.63 38.06
C LYS A 98 21.48 8.54 38.93
N GLU A 99 22.07 9.56 38.34
CA GLU A 99 23.00 10.47 39.00
C GLU A 99 22.65 11.93 38.66
N PRO A 100 21.77 12.56 39.45
CA PRO A 100 21.40 13.95 39.27
C PRO A 100 22.59 14.89 39.54
N SER A 101 23.21 15.40 38.48
CA SER A 101 24.33 16.34 38.55
C SER A 101 24.15 17.48 37.54
N VAL A 102 24.76 18.63 37.82
CA VAL A 102 24.76 19.79 36.91
C VAL A 102 25.48 19.43 35.59
N ASP A 103 26.60 18.71 35.67
CA ASP A 103 27.35 18.29 34.47
C ASP A 103 26.53 17.31 33.61
N ASN A 104 25.87 16.34 34.24
CA ASN A 104 24.99 15.39 33.55
C ASN A 104 23.81 16.11 32.86
N ASN A 105 23.23 17.13 33.52
CA ASN A 105 22.19 17.97 32.92
C ASN A 105 22.70 18.79 31.73
N ILE A 106 23.92 19.35 31.81
CA ILE A 106 24.55 20.06 30.69
C ILE A 106 24.74 19.11 29.49
N ARG A 107 25.25 17.89 29.73
CA ARG A 107 25.41 16.86 28.69
C ARG A 107 24.08 16.48 28.05
N LEU A 108 23.03 16.26 28.85
CA LEU A 108 21.68 15.97 28.35
C LEU A 108 21.15 17.11 27.47
N ARG A 109 21.30 18.36 27.91
CA ARG A 109 20.89 19.54 27.13
C ARG A 109 21.65 19.64 25.81
N ALA A 110 22.97 19.43 25.82
CA ALA A 110 23.80 19.46 24.62
C ALA A 110 23.40 18.38 23.61
N LYS A 111 23.25 17.13 24.05
CA LYS A 111 22.79 16.01 23.21
C LYS A 111 21.38 16.26 22.67
N THR A 112 20.46 16.76 23.51
CA THR A 112 19.09 17.09 23.11
C THR A 112 19.08 18.20 22.05
N ALA A 113 19.90 19.24 22.20
CA ALA A 113 20.02 20.31 21.22
C ALA A 113 20.55 19.80 19.87
N ARG A 114 21.57 18.93 19.89
CA ARG A 114 22.10 18.27 18.70
C ARG A 114 21.02 17.45 17.99
N PHE A 115 20.32 16.56 18.71
CA PHE A 115 19.24 15.76 18.15
C PHE A 115 18.13 16.62 17.53
N ARG A 116 17.69 17.69 18.22
CA ARG A 116 16.67 18.61 17.70
C ARG A 116 17.12 19.30 16.42
N ARG A 117 18.38 19.75 16.36
CA ARG A 117 18.95 20.38 15.15
C ARG A 117 18.91 19.41 13.97
N GLU A 118 19.45 18.20 14.14
CA GLU A 118 19.50 17.22 13.06
C GLU A 118 18.11 16.74 12.63
N SER A 119 17.20 16.53 13.59
CA SER A 119 15.81 16.16 13.31
C SER A 119 15.11 17.24 12.48
N ASN A 120 15.26 18.52 12.85
CA ASN A 120 14.70 19.63 12.09
C ASN A 120 15.31 19.75 10.68
N THR A 121 16.61 19.54 10.55
CA THR A 121 17.29 19.50 9.24
C THR A 121 16.75 18.36 8.37
N ALA A 122 16.59 17.16 8.94
CA ALA A 122 16.04 16.00 8.23
C ALA A 122 14.59 16.23 7.78
N VAL A 123 13.74 16.82 8.64
CA VAL A 123 12.36 17.21 8.29
C VAL A 123 12.37 18.17 7.09
N ARG A 124 13.17 19.24 7.14
CA ARG A 124 13.28 20.22 6.05
C ARG A 124 13.76 19.58 4.75
N ASN A 125 14.80 18.76 4.82
CA ASN A 125 15.36 18.06 3.66
C ASN A 125 14.35 17.08 3.05
N SER A 126 13.59 16.37 3.89
CA SER A 126 12.52 15.47 3.43
C SER A 126 11.41 16.25 2.72
N TRP A 127 10.99 17.39 3.27
CA TRP A 127 10.01 18.27 2.65
C TRP A 127 10.51 18.80 1.30
N HIS A 128 11.76 19.30 1.26
CA HIS A 128 12.34 19.84 0.04
C HIS A 128 12.45 18.79 -1.06
N LYS A 129 12.90 17.56 -0.73
CA LYS A 129 12.92 16.44 -1.69
C LYS A 129 11.53 16.10 -2.19
N LYS A 130 10.52 16.13 -1.32
CA LYS A 130 9.14 15.85 -1.69
C LYS A 130 8.59 16.89 -2.65
N THR A 131 8.85 18.18 -2.43
CA THR A 131 8.36 19.26 -3.29
C THR A 131 9.14 19.37 -4.59
N ALA A 132 10.46 19.14 -4.58
CA ALA A 132 11.29 19.13 -5.79
C ALA A 132 10.87 18.04 -6.80
N GLN A 133 10.27 16.94 -6.33
CA GLN A 133 9.77 15.85 -7.17
C GLN A 133 8.35 16.08 -7.70
N LEU A 134 7.66 17.15 -7.31
CA LEU A 134 6.30 17.43 -7.76
C LEU A 134 6.34 18.32 -9.00
N ASN A 135 5.83 17.80 -10.11
CA ASN A 135 5.62 18.58 -11.31
C ASN A 135 4.15 19.02 -11.40
N LEU A 136 3.86 20.33 -11.36
CA LEU A 136 2.49 20.85 -11.34
C LEU A 136 1.65 20.47 -12.56
N GLU A 137 2.28 20.30 -13.72
CA GLU A 137 1.60 19.97 -14.96
C GLU A 137 1.27 18.47 -15.06
N LYS A 138 2.16 17.62 -14.51
CA LYS A 138 2.04 16.15 -14.64
C LYS A 138 1.46 15.46 -13.40
N ASP A 139 1.55 16.10 -12.23
CA ASP A 139 1.26 15.48 -10.93
C ASP A 139 0.01 16.05 -10.23
N GLY A 140 -0.98 16.53 -10.97
CA GLY A 140 -2.20 17.15 -10.40
C GLY A 140 -2.86 16.29 -9.29
N GLN A 141 -3.02 14.99 -9.49
CA GLN A 141 -3.55 14.10 -8.44
C GLN A 141 -2.66 14.00 -7.19
N LYS A 142 -1.33 14.02 -7.33
CA LYS A 142 -0.41 13.95 -6.18
C LYS A 142 -0.47 15.26 -5.40
N LEU A 143 -0.57 16.39 -6.08
CA LEU A 143 -0.77 17.71 -5.49
C LEU A 143 -2.09 17.78 -4.72
N TRP A 144 -3.20 17.37 -5.32
CA TRP A 144 -4.49 17.34 -4.62
C TRP A 144 -4.48 16.43 -3.40
N ARG A 145 -3.79 15.29 -3.45
CA ARG A 145 -3.60 14.43 -2.26
C ARG A 145 -2.73 15.09 -1.20
N LEU A 146 -1.71 15.86 -1.60
CA LEU A 146 -0.85 16.60 -0.70
C LEU A 146 -1.60 17.73 0.01
N VAL A 147 -2.33 18.56 -0.75
CA VAL A 147 -3.13 19.67 -0.21
C VAL A 147 -4.14 19.17 0.81
N ARG A 148 -4.91 18.13 0.45
CA ARG A 148 -5.83 17.47 1.39
C ARG A 148 -5.13 16.99 2.65
N SER A 149 -3.97 16.34 2.51
CA SER A 149 -3.19 15.90 3.66
C SER A 149 -2.70 17.05 4.54
N LEU A 150 -2.38 18.22 3.98
CA LEU A 150 -1.97 19.41 4.73
C LEU A 150 -3.15 20.04 5.47
N ASN A 151 -4.34 20.00 4.87
CA ASN A 151 -5.60 20.44 5.49
C ASN A 151 -6.13 19.45 6.54
N GLY A 152 -5.46 18.32 6.77
CA GLY A 152 -5.93 17.27 7.66
C GLY A 152 -7.12 16.46 7.10
N GLU A 153 -7.44 16.62 5.83
CA GLU A 153 -8.48 15.86 5.15
C GLU A 153 -7.98 14.42 4.92
N SER A 154 -8.75 13.45 5.42
CA SER A 154 -8.41 12.03 5.28
C SER A 154 -8.47 11.60 3.82
N ASN A 155 -7.34 11.14 3.28
CA ASN A 155 -7.29 10.46 1.98
C ASN A 155 -7.93 9.05 2.00
N ARG A 156 -8.37 8.56 3.17
CA ARG A 156 -9.08 7.29 3.29
C ARG A 156 -10.56 7.57 3.18
N LEU A 157 -11.13 7.29 2.01
CA LEU A 157 -12.57 7.09 1.90
C LEU A 157 -12.93 5.92 2.83
N SER A 158 -13.90 6.14 3.71
CA SER A 158 -14.53 5.07 4.47
C SER A 158 -15.07 4.05 3.46
N PRO A 159 -14.78 2.74 3.62
CA PRO A 159 -15.47 1.74 2.83
C PRO A 159 -16.96 1.88 3.09
N ILE A 160 -17.77 1.75 2.03
CA ILE A 160 -19.22 1.65 2.16
C ILE A 160 -19.51 0.47 3.09
N ALA A 161 -20.14 0.78 4.22
CA ALA A 161 -20.62 -0.17 5.21
C ALA A 161 -22.14 -0.20 5.18
N LEU A 162 -22.70 -1.39 5.26
CA LEU A 162 -24.15 -1.62 5.34
C LEU A 162 -24.45 -2.34 6.64
N GLU A 163 -25.49 -1.90 7.34
CA GLU A 163 -26.00 -2.61 8.51
C GLU A 163 -27.20 -3.49 8.10
N GLU A 164 -27.10 -4.78 8.42
CA GLU A 164 -28.18 -5.76 8.25
C GLU A 164 -28.31 -6.55 9.56
N GLU A 165 -29.46 -6.46 10.24
CA GLU A 165 -29.83 -7.30 11.40
C GLU A 165 -28.69 -7.50 12.43
N ASN A 166 -28.14 -6.38 12.94
CA ASN A 166 -26.99 -6.34 13.87
C ASN A 166 -25.63 -6.83 13.33
N ARG A 167 -25.48 -6.94 12.01
CA ARG A 167 -24.20 -7.25 11.36
C ARG A 167 -23.79 -6.11 10.42
N VAL A 168 -22.52 -5.74 10.47
CA VAL A 168 -21.93 -4.74 9.59
C VAL A 168 -21.25 -5.44 8.42
N LEU A 169 -21.80 -5.27 7.22
CA LEU A 169 -21.23 -5.76 5.97
C LEU A 169 -20.32 -4.70 5.37
N THR A 170 -19.13 -5.09 4.90
CA THR A 170 -18.19 -4.17 4.25
C THR A 170 -17.65 -4.76 2.94
N LYS A 171 -17.13 -3.89 2.06
CA LYS A 171 -16.43 -4.27 0.82
C LYS A 171 -17.30 -5.19 -0.06
N ARG A 172 -16.80 -6.39 -0.40
CA ARG A 172 -17.47 -7.36 -1.27
C ARG A 172 -18.80 -7.86 -0.69
N GLN A 173 -18.89 -7.99 0.64
CA GLN A 173 -20.13 -8.43 1.29
C GLN A 173 -21.23 -7.38 1.13
N ALA A 174 -20.90 -6.11 1.37
CA ALA A 174 -21.82 -4.99 1.15
C ALA A 174 -22.26 -4.90 -0.33
N ALA A 175 -21.31 -5.02 -1.27
CA ALA A 175 -21.63 -5.00 -2.70
C ALA A 175 -22.56 -6.15 -3.11
N ASN A 176 -22.29 -7.37 -2.65
CA ASN A 176 -23.14 -8.53 -2.94
C ASN A 176 -24.54 -8.38 -2.34
N HIS A 177 -24.65 -7.83 -1.12
CA HIS A 177 -25.93 -7.61 -0.45
C HIS A 177 -26.77 -6.57 -1.20
N LEU A 178 -26.17 -5.44 -1.62
CA LEU A 178 -26.83 -4.45 -2.47
C LEU A 178 -27.34 -5.07 -3.77
N VAL A 179 -26.53 -5.88 -4.45
CA VAL A 179 -26.96 -6.55 -5.70
C VAL A 179 -28.13 -7.49 -5.44
N LYS A 180 -28.12 -8.24 -4.33
CA LYS A 180 -29.21 -9.16 -3.96
C LYS A 180 -30.52 -8.42 -3.65
N GLN A 181 -30.46 -7.32 -2.91
CA GLN A 181 -31.66 -6.53 -2.64
C GLN A 181 -32.12 -5.77 -3.88
N PHE A 182 -31.19 -5.27 -4.69
CA PHE A 182 -31.52 -4.66 -5.96
C PHE A 182 -32.25 -5.66 -6.85
N SER A 183 -31.77 -6.91 -6.99
CA SER A 183 -32.48 -7.92 -7.80
C SER A 183 -33.89 -8.21 -7.27
N GLN A 184 -34.08 -8.27 -5.94
CA GLN A 184 -35.40 -8.48 -5.35
C GLN A 184 -36.39 -7.34 -5.67
N VAL A 185 -35.90 -6.10 -5.73
CA VAL A 185 -36.74 -4.92 -6.02
C VAL A 185 -36.86 -4.68 -7.53
N SER A 186 -35.84 -5.04 -8.29
CA SER A 186 -35.72 -4.81 -9.73
C SER A 186 -36.14 -6.03 -10.55
N ASP A 187 -36.81 -7.02 -9.97
CA ASP A 187 -37.37 -8.18 -10.69
C ASP A 187 -38.55 -7.71 -11.57
N ILE A 188 -38.21 -6.97 -12.62
CA ILE A 188 -39.05 -6.81 -13.79
C ILE A 188 -39.03 -8.14 -14.54
N THR A 189 -40.21 -8.70 -14.81
CA THR A 189 -40.33 -9.94 -15.58
C THR A 189 -39.93 -9.64 -17.03
N VAL A 190 -38.66 -9.86 -17.36
CA VAL A 190 -38.17 -9.71 -18.73
C VAL A 190 -38.57 -10.97 -19.51
N CYS A 191 -39.43 -10.82 -20.51
CA CYS A 191 -39.80 -11.90 -21.41
C CYS A 191 -38.55 -12.56 -22.02
N ASN A 192 -38.56 -13.90 -22.14
CA ASN A 192 -37.45 -14.67 -22.68
C ASN A 192 -36.98 -14.18 -24.06
N GLN A 193 -37.90 -13.68 -24.88
CA GLN A 193 -37.61 -13.12 -26.20
C GLN A 193 -36.69 -11.89 -26.11
N ARG A 194 -37.00 -10.94 -25.21
CA ARG A 194 -36.15 -9.76 -24.98
C ARG A 194 -34.78 -10.12 -24.43
N ARG A 195 -34.69 -11.17 -23.62
CA ARG A 195 -33.41 -11.67 -23.08
C ARG A 195 -32.52 -12.27 -24.18
N GLN A 196 -33.11 -12.96 -25.15
CA GLN A 196 -32.40 -13.51 -26.31
C GLN A 196 -31.89 -12.41 -27.25
N GLU A 197 -32.71 -11.39 -27.52
CA GLU A 197 -32.33 -10.21 -28.31
C GLU A 197 -31.10 -9.51 -27.71
N VAL A 198 -31.12 -9.22 -26.41
CA VAL A 198 -29.99 -8.57 -25.72
C VAL A 198 -28.72 -9.42 -25.77
N HIS A 199 -28.84 -10.75 -25.65
CA HIS A 199 -27.69 -11.66 -25.78
C HIS A 199 -27.10 -11.66 -27.20
N GLN A 200 -27.94 -11.58 -28.24
CA GLN A 200 -27.49 -11.41 -29.62
C GLN A 200 -26.78 -10.08 -29.81
N GLU A 201 -27.37 -8.96 -29.36
CA GLU A 201 -26.75 -7.63 -29.45
C GLU A 201 -25.38 -7.58 -28.77
N ILE A 202 -25.24 -8.18 -27.57
CA ILE A 202 -23.95 -8.25 -26.87
C ILE A 202 -22.93 -9.07 -27.66
N ARG A 203 -23.36 -10.17 -28.29
CA ARG A 203 -22.50 -11.06 -29.09
C ARG A 203 -22.03 -10.37 -30.37
N GLU A 204 -22.91 -9.59 -31.01
CA GLU A 204 -22.60 -8.78 -32.18
C GLU A 204 -21.65 -7.63 -31.85
N LYS A 205 -21.88 -6.90 -30.75
CA LYS A 205 -20.96 -5.86 -30.28
C LYS A 205 -19.58 -6.42 -29.95
N LYS A 206 -19.48 -7.61 -29.35
CA LYS A 206 -18.20 -8.28 -29.09
C LYS A 206 -17.49 -8.69 -30.39
N LYS A 207 -18.22 -9.22 -31.37
CA LYS A 207 -17.68 -9.57 -32.69
C LYS A 207 -17.18 -8.33 -33.45
N GLY A 208 -17.95 -7.23 -33.42
CA GLY A 208 -17.55 -5.95 -34.01
C GLY A 208 -16.29 -5.39 -33.36
N HIS A 209 -16.19 -5.45 -32.03
CA HIS A 209 -15.01 -4.99 -31.30
C HIS A 209 -13.74 -5.82 -31.61
N THR A 210 -13.88 -7.13 -31.84
CA THR A 210 -12.75 -7.98 -32.27
C THR A 210 -12.37 -7.78 -33.74
N ALA A 211 -13.29 -7.27 -34.57
CA ALA A 211 -13.03 -7.02 -36.00
C ALA A 211 -12.33 -5.68 -36.24
N THR A 212 -12.50 -4.70 -35.35
CA THR A 212 -11.87 -3.37 -35.45
C THR A 212 -10.38 -3.31 -35.08
N TYR A 213 -9.77 -4.44 -34.65
CA TYR A 213 -8.34 -4.54 -34.29
C TYR A 213 -7.57 -5.54 -35.17
N ARG A 214 -8.01 -5.77 -36.41
CA ARG A 214 -7.27 -6.55 -37.41
C ARG A 214 -6.75 -5.65 -38.52
#